data_AF-A0A936CXY0-F1
#
_entry.id   AF-A0A936CXY0-F1
#
_cell.length_a   1.000
_cell.length_b   1.000
_cell.length_c   1.000
_cell.angle_alpha   90.00
_cell.angle_beta   90.00
_cell.angle_gamma   90.00
#
_symmetry.space_group_name_H-M   'P 1'
#
loop_
_entity.id
_entity.type
_entity.pdbx_description
1 polymer ?
#
loop_
_entity_poly.entity_id
_entity_poly.type
_entity_poly.pdbx_seq_one_letter_code
_entity_poly.pdbx_strand_id
1 'polypeptide(L)'
;MKKLLILFGVHRETGEYTDPEDASNGRKCNCLCPGCHAPLKAIHPSSKRAHFAHDSRHPEFVPDRECPLSSVVALVMMIRHVAGLCVGRDFELNPYEVYVPFPCCAASFEHAIVSEVSHVSVGEVTLDASLGETTYDIRFKIGTRYLYLDLYHSHKPAKTIYPELHFAEKSGVVGINCDYFYLWMDEHDDAKQKVFWDGGVCIIVKKR
;
A
#
# COMPACT_ATOMS: atom_id res chain seq x y z
N MET A 1 21.19 -7.94 15.47
CA MET A 1 19.92 -7.29 15.10
C MET A 1 20.00 -6.86 13.64
N LYS A 2 19.15 -7.40 12.75
CA LYS A 2 19.04 -6.89 11.37
C LYS A 2 18.57 -5.43 11.47
N LYS A 3 19.45 -4.49 11.13
CA LYS A 3 19.14 -3.06 11.13
C LYS A 3 18.14 -2.81 10.00
N LEU A 4 16.86 -2.68 10.35
CA LEU A 4 15.81 -2.31 9.40
C LEU A 4 16.18 -0.99 8.73
N LEU A 5 16.19 -1.00 7.40
CA LEU A 5 16.47 0.20 6.60
C LEU A 5 15.20 1.06 6.60
N ILE A 6 15.34 2.33 7.00
CA ILE A 6 14.23 3.28 6.97
C ILE A 6 14.17 3.83 5.53
N LEU A 7 13.08 3.54 4.83
CA LEU A 7 12.95 3.75 3.39
C LEU A 7 12.45 5.14 3.00
N PHE A 8 11.96 5.94 3.95
CA PHE A 8 11.60 7.33 3.76
C PHE A 8 11.64 8.07 5.09
N GLY A 9 11.85 9.39 5.03
CA GLY A 9 11.81 10.29 6.17
C GLY A 9 10.75 11.37 5.97
N VAL A 10 10.43 12.11 7.03
CA VAL A 10 9.59 13.32 6.93
C VAL A 10 10.49 14.54 7.03
N HIS A 11 10.55 15.37 6.01
CA HIS A 11 11.36 16.59 6.03
C HIS A 11 10.82 17.57 7.07
N ARG A 12 11.69 18.08 7.96
CA ARG A 12 11.30 18.86 9.15
C ARG A 12 10.51 20.12 8.84
N GLU A 13 10.86 20.81 7.75
CA GLU A 13 10.29 22.12 7.43
C GLU A 13 9.03 22.01 6.55
N THR A 14 9.05 21.11 5.58
CA THR A 14 7.96 20.97 4.60
C THR A 14 6.90 19.96 5.07
N GLY A 15 7.25 19.06 5.99
CA GLY A 15 6.40 17.94 6.38
C GLY A 15 6.23 16.88 5.30
N GLU A 16 6.96 16.99 4.19
CA GLU A 16 6.85 16.07 3.06
C GLU A 16 7.59 14.76 3.34
N TYR A 17 7.07 13.68 2.77
CA TYR A 17 7.77 12.41 2.74
C TYR A 17 8.89 12.46 1.70
N THR A 18 10.10 12.12 2.10
CA THR A 18 11.31 12.20 1.28
C THR A 18 11.92 10.82 1.09
N ASP A 19 12.22 10.43 -0.16
CA ASP A 19 13.01 9.24 -0.46
C ASP A 19 14.50 9.52 -0.14
N PRO A 20 15.24 8.55 0.43
CA PRO A 20 16.67 8.70 0.66
C PRO A 20 17.48 9.11 -0.57
N GLU A 21 17.06 8.75 -1.79
CA GLU A 21 17.76 9.10 -3.03
C GLU A 21 17.63 10.58 -3.37
N ASP A 22 16.49 11.19 -3.04
CA ASP A 22 16.21 12.62 -3.26
C ASP A 22 16.75 13.50 -2.11
N ALA A 23 17.09 12.89 -0.97
CA ALA A 23 17.57 13.59 0.20
C ALA A 23 19.06 13.97 0.09
N SER A 24 19.44 15.08 0.73
CA SER A 24 20.85 15.41 0.92
C SER A 24 21.53 14.42 1.87
N ASN A 25 22.65 13.81 1.45
CA ASN A 25 23.39 12.83 2.25
C ASN A 25 23.77 13.35 3.66
N GLY A 26 23.74 12.46 4.65
CA GLY A 26 24.06 12.76 6.05
C GLY A 26 22.95 13.51 6.78
N ARG A 27 23.33 14.38 7.72
CA ARG A 27 22.40 15.20 8.53
C ARG A 27 21.72 16.32 7.73
N LYS A 28 22.26 16.63 6.55
CA LYS A 28 21.71 17.67 5.68
C LYS A 28 20.35 17.30 5.10
N CYS A 29 19.93 16.04 5.21
CA CYS A 29 18.57 15.63 4.82
C CYS A 29 17.48 16.31 5.64
N ASN A 30 17.79 16.80 6.86
CA ASN A 30 16.84 17.48 7.74
C ASN A 30 15.53 16.67 7.96
N CYS A 31 15.64 15.35 8.04
CA CYS A 31 14.50 14.43 8.12
C CYS A 31 14.26 13.88 9.53
N LEU A 32 13.00 13.55 9.81
CA LEU A 32 12.53 12.84 11.00
C LEU A 32 12.04 11.43 10.65
N CYS A 33 12.18 10.52 11.62
CA CYS A 33 11.61 9.20 11.54
C CYS A 33 10.08 9.29 11.58
N PRO A 34 9.35 8.74 10.59
CA PRO A 34 7.89 8.80 10.57
C PRO A 34 7.24 8.02 11.74
N GLY A 35 7.95 7.04 12.32
CA GLY A 35 7.44 6.26 13.45
C GLY A 35 7.71 6.90 14.82
N CYS A 36 8.97 7.15 15.16
CA CYS A 36 9.35 7.66 16.49
C CYS A 36 9.65 9.17 16.54
N HIS A 37 9.64 9.86 15.39
CA HIS A 37 10.02 11.27 15.24
C HIS A 37 11.46 11.60 15.63
N ALA A 38 12.32 10.60 15.83
CA ALA A 38 13.74 10.83 16.08
C ALA A 38 14.46 11.36 14.82
N PRO A 39 15.52 12.17 14.97
CA PRO A 39 16.31 12.67 13.86
C PRO A 39 16.90 11.53 13.02
N LEU A 40 16.84 11.68 11.70
CA LEU A 40 17.43 10.76 10.73
C LEU A 40 18.71 11.34 10.12
N LYS A 41 19.54 10.45 9.59
CA LYS A 41 20.60 10.76 8.63
C LYS A 41 20.38 9.95 7.36
N ALA A 42 20.51 10.58 6.20
CA ALA A 42 20.56 9.88 4.92
C ALA A 42 21.94 9.20 4.76
N ILE A 43 21.96 7.99 4.23
CA ILE A 43 23.18 7.23 3.95
C ILE A 43 23.13 6.82 2.48
N HIS A 44 24.09 7.32 1.70
CA HIS A 44 24.21 7.05 0.26
C HIS A 44 25.48 6.21 0.01
N PRO A 45 25.42 4.88 0.25
CA PRO A 45 26.56 4.01 0.00
C PRO A 45 26.75 3.81 -1.51
N SER A 46 27.99 3.55 -1.94
CA SER A 46 28.31 3.36 -3.37
C SER A 46 27.78 2.06 -3.98
N SER A 47 27.39 1.08 -3.15
CA SER A 47 27.05 -0.28 -3.60
C SER A 47 25.71 -0.81 -3.09
N LYS A 48 24.92 0.02 -2.39
CA LYS A 48 23.59 -0.37 -1.87
C LYS A 48 22.61 0.78 -2.09
N ARG A 49 21.32 0.50 -1.99
CA ARG A 49 20.28 1.54 -2.02
C ARG A 49 20.51 2.57 -0.91
N ALA A 50 20.29 3.84 -1.23
CA ALA A 50 20.27 4.89 -0.23
C ALA A 50 19.20 4.57 0.82
N HIS A 51 19.48 4.89 2.08
CA HIS A 51 18.56 4.62 3.19
C HIS A 51 18.76 5.61 4.32
N PHE A 52 17.72 5.79 5.13
CA PHE A 52 17.84 6.52 6.38
C PHE A 52 18.25 5.62 7.53
N ALA A 53 18.89 6.23 8.53
CA ALA A 53 19.12 5.63 9.83
C ALA A 53 18.85 6.66 10.93
N HIS A 54 18.41 6.20 12.09
CA HIS A 54 18.39 7.04 13.29
C HIS A 54 19.79 7.62 13.56
N ASP A 55 19.85 8.92 13.81
CA ASP A 55 21.07 9.59 14.23
C ASP A 55 21.15 9.61 15.75
N SER A 56 21.67 8.53 16.33
CA SER A 56 21.86 8.40 17.77
C SER A 56 22.84 9.41 18.39
N ARG A 57 23.55 10.18 17.56
CA ARG A 57 24.47 11.25 17.97
C ARG A 57 23.84 12.64 17.82
N HIS A 58 22.56 12.73 17.45
CA HIS A 58 21.86 14.00 17.38
C HIS A 58 21.42 14.43 18.79
N PRO A 59 21.53 15.72 19.18
CA PRO A 59 21.14 16.17 20.52
C PRO A 59 19.69 15.88 20.89
N GLU A 60 18.80 15.88 19.89
CA GLU A 60 17.37 15.59 20.06
C GLU A 60 17.04 14.08 20.04
N PHE A 61 18.03 13.20 19.91
CA PHE A 61 17.78 11.75 19.94
C PHE A 61 17.52 11.27 21.37
N VAL A 62 16.38 10.60 21.58
CA VAL A 62 15.99 10.03 22.87
C VAL A 62 16.22 8.50 22.84
N PRO A 63 17.20 7.95 23.59
CA PRO A 63 17.62 6.55 23.47
C PRO A 63 16.61 5.51 23.96
N ASP A 64 15.78 5.86 24.94
CA ASP A 64 14.94 4.89 25.66
C ASP A 64 13.59 4.59 24.95
N ARG A 65 13.34 5.23 23.80
CA ARG A 65 12.12 5.00 23.02
C ARG A 65 12.39 3.98 21.92
N GLU A 66 11.81 2.78 22.05
CA GLU A 66 11.80 1.82 20.95
C GLU A 66 11.05 2.42 19.75
N CYS A 67 11.63 2.30 18.56
CA CYS A 67 11.01 2.84 17.35
C CYS A 67 9.93 1.87 16.86
N PRO A 68 8.67 2.32 16.74
CA PRO A 68 7.58 1.45 16.26
C PRO A 68 7.67 1.21 14.75
N LEU A 69 8.59 1.89 14.04
CA LEU A 69 8.73 1.78 12.61
C LEU A 69 9.32 0.42 12.25
N SER A 70 8.47 -0.43 11.69
CA SER A 70 8.88 -1.61 10.96
C SER A 70 8.78 -1.36 9.45
N SER A 71 9.39 -2.26 8.69
CA SER A 71 9.23 -2.38 7.24
C SER A 71 7.76 -2.33 6.78
N VAL A 72 6.92 -3.11 7.46
CA VAL A 72 5.48 -3.23 7.15
C VAL A 72 4.74 -1.95 7.50
N VAL A 73 5.03 -1.36 8.66
CA VAL A 73 4.44 -0.07 9.07
C VAL A 73 4.83 1.04 8.11
N ALA A 74 6.09 1.08 7.66
CA ALA A 74 6.56 2.03 6.66
C ALA A 74 5.76 1.90 5.34
N LEU A 75 5.55 0.67 4.85
CA LEU A 75 4.73 0.45 3.67
C LEU A 75 3.30 0.97 3.85
N VAL A 76 2.65 0.66 4.97
CA VAL A 76 1.29 1.13 5.28
C VAL A 76 1.22 2.65 5.26
N MET A 77 2.18 3.33 5.89
CA MET A 77 2.25 4.79 5.90
C MET A 77 2.43 5.37 4.49
N MET A 78 3.30 4.76 3.67
CA MET A 78 3.52 5.19 2.29
C MET A 78 2.26 5.01 1.44
N ILE A 79 1.57 3.87 1.52
CA ILE A 79 0.33 3.64 0.77
C ILE A 79 -0.72 4.69 1.14
N ARG A 80 -0.86 5.01 2.43
CA ARG A 80 -1.79 6.06 2.91
C ARG A 80 -1.43 7.44 2.37
N HIS A 81 -0.14 7.77 2.31
CA HIS A 81 0.32 9.03 1.73
C HIS A 81 0.05 9.10 0.22
N VAL A 82 0.45 8.06 -0.53
CA VAL A 82 0.24 7.97 -1.98
C VAL A 82 -1.25 8.03 -2.33
N ALA A 83 -2.12 7.41 -1.54
CA ALA A 83 -3.56 7.48 -1.76
C ALA A 83 -4.07 8.93 -1.77
N GLY A 84 -3.57 9.80 -0.89
CA GLY A 84 -3.92 11.21 -0.89
C GLY A 84 -3.48 11.95 -2.17
N LEU A 85 -2.35 11.55 -2.76
CA LEU A 85 -1.85 12.11 -4.02
C LEU A 85 -2.67 11.69 -5.26
N CYS A 86 -3.54 10.69 -5.12
CA CYS A 86 -4.40 10.22 -6.21
C CYS A 86 -5.61 11.14 -6.44
N VAL A 87 -5.99 12.00 -5.48
CA VAL A 87 -7.18 12.88 -5.63
C VAL A 87 -7.02 13.79 -6.86
N GLY A 88 -8.04 13.82 -7.70
CA GLY A 88 -8.05 14.58 -8.95
C GLY A 88 -7.21 13.98 -10.08
N ARG A 89 -6.64 12.79 -9.89
CA ARG A 89 -5.92 12.06 -10.94
C ARG A 89 -6.83 11.11 -11.68
N ASP A 90 -6.52 10.94 -12.96
CA ASP A 90 -7.15 9.99 -13.85
C ASP A 90 -6.24 8.77 -14.02
N PHE A 91 -6.85 7.59 -13.99
CA PHE A 91 -6.19 6.32 -14.23
C PHE A 91 -6.88 5.59 -15.36
N GLU A 92 -6.09 5.07 -16.30
CA GLU A 92 -6.58 4.12 -17.29
C GLU A 92 -6.48 2.72 -16.70
N LEU A 93 -7.61 2.03 -16.64
CA LEU A 93 -7.68 0.63 -16.29
C LEU A 93 -7.78 -0.18 -17.58
N ASN A 94 -6.85 -1.11 -17.74
CA ASN A 94 -6.85 -2.09 -18.81
C ASN A 94 -8.09 -2.98 -18.76
N PRO A 95 -8.47 -3.61 -19.88
CA PRO A 95 -9.55 -4.58 -19.86
C PRO A 95 -9.17 -5.74 -18.93
N TYR A 96 -10.16 -6.27 -18.23
CA TYR A 96 -9.99 -7.45 -17.43
C TYR A 96 -10.60 -8.64 -18.17
N GLU A 97 -9.77 -9.63 -18.46
CA GLU A 97 -10.12 -10.80 -19.26
C GLU A 97 -9.96 -12.07 -18.43
N VAL A 98 -10.91 -13.01 -18.58
CA VAL A 98 -10.86 -14.32 -17.92
C VAL A 98 -11.02 -15.44 -18.93
N TYR A 99 -10.36 -16.56 -18.64
CA TYR A 99 -10.53 -17.82 -19.37
C TYR A 99 -11.31 -18.77 -18.48
N VAL A 100 -12.57 -19.00 -18.82
CA VAL A 100 -13.47 -19.86 -18.05
C VAL A 100 -13.39 -21.28 -18.61
N PRO A 101 -12.97 -22.29 -17.84
CA PRO A 101 -12.94 -23.66 -18.33
C PRO A 101 -14.35 -24.18 -18.56
N PHE A 102 -14.56 -24.92 -19.65
CA PHE A 102 -15.83 -25.61 -19.86
C PHE A 102 -15.97 -26.77 -18.85
N PRO A 103 -17.13 -26.91 -18.16
CA PRO A 103 -17.35 -27.98 -17.19
C PRO A 103 -17.18 -29.39 -17.78
N CYS A 104 -17.50 -29.57 -19.07
CA CYS A 104 -17.41 -30.86 -19.76
C CYS A 104 -15.98 -31.26 -20.15
N CYS A 105 -15.07 -30.29 -20.26
CA CYS A 105 -13.95 -30.36 -21.15
C CYS A 105 -12.79 -29.52 -20.59
N ALA A 106 -12.04 -30.04 -19.62
CA ALA A 106 -11.00 -29.30 -18.89
C ALA A 106 -9.85 -28.73 -19.78
N ALA A 107 -9.79 -29.14 -21.05
CA ALA A 107 -8.84 -28.63 -22.04
C ALA A 107 -9.39 -27.48 -22.92
N SER A 108 -10.67 -27.10 -22.74
CA SER A 108 -11.34 -26.07 -23.52
C SER A 108 -11.75 -24.92 -22.61
N PHE A 109 -11.46 -23.70 -23.04
CA PHE A 109 -11.74 -22.47 -22.29
C PHE A 109 -12.57 -21.51 -23.15
N GLU A 110 -13.51 -20.82 -22.53
CA GLU A 110 -14.16 -19.65 -23.10
C GLU A 110 -13.41 -18.40 -22.66
N HIS A 111 -13.09 -17.52 -23.61
CA HIS A 111 -12.53 -16.21 -23.33
C HIS A 111 -13.68 -15.23 -23.08
N ALA A 112 -13.68 -14.56 -21.94
CA ALA A 112 -14.67 -13.57 -21.57
C ALA A 112 -13.98 -12.28 -21.14
N ILE A 113 -14.42 -11.16 -21.71
CA ILE A 113 -14.06 -9.82 -21.24
C ILE A 113 -14.99 -9.48 -20.08
N VAL A 114 -14.43 -9.37 -18.87
CA VAL A 114 -15.15 -9.03 -17.64
C VAL A 114 -15.30 -7.52 -17.48
N SER A 115 -14.29 -6.75 -17.90
CA SER A 115 -14.39 -5.30 -18.02
C SER A 115 -13.61 -4.80 -19.23
N GLU A 116 -14.15 -3.78 -19.89
CA GLU A 116 -13.45 -3.06 -20.95
C GLU A 116 -12.44 -2.05 -20.37
N VAL A 117 -11.66 -1.41 -21.25
CA VAL A 117 -10.84 -0.25 -20.88
C VAL A 117 -11.73 0.79 -20.22
N SER A 118 -11.31 1.32 -19.07
CA SER A 118 -12.06 2.37 -18.39
C SER A 118 -11.13 3.45 -17.87
N HIS A 119 -11.63 4.68 -17.87
CA HIS A 119 -10.96 5.81 -17.24
C HIS A 119 -11.63 6.07 -15.90
N VAL A 120 -10.84 6.07 -14.83
CA VAL A 120 -11.33 6.31 -13.47
C VAL A 120 -10.66 7.53 -12.88
N SER A 121 -11.48 8.49 -12.45
CA SER A 121 -11.03 9.67 -11.73
C SER A 121 -11.28 9.48 -10.24
N VAL A 122 -10.24 9.68 -9.43
CA VAL A 122 -10.39 9.63 -7.96
C VAL A 122 -10.89 10.99 -7.50
N GLY A 123 -12.15 11.04 -7.05
CA GLY A 123 -12.78 12.27 -6.58
C GLY A 123 -12.43 12.63 -5.13
N GLU A 124 -12.32 11.62 -4.27
CA GLU A 124 -12.06 11.80 -2.84
C GLU A 124 -11.32 10.60 -2.28
N VAL A 125 -10.46 10.85 -1.28
CA VAL A 125 -9.80 9.82 -0.48
C VAL A 125 -10.10 10.12 1.00
N THR A 126 -10.63 9.13 1.71
CA THR A 126 -10.88 9.19 3.15
C THR A 126 -10.00 8.15 3.84
N LEU A 127 -9.17 8.57 4.79
CA LEU A 127 -8.40 7.65 5.64
C LEU A 127 -9.26 7.20 6.83
N ASP A 128 -8.99 5.99 7.31
CA ASP A 128 -9.69 5.40 8.47
C ASP A 128 -11.22 5.40 8.29
N ALA A 129 -11.66 5.06 7.08
CA ALA A 129 -13.06 5.14 6.68
C ALA A 129 -13.87 3.98 7.28
N SER A 130 -15.02 4.29 7.86
CA SER A 130 -15.91 3.28 8.44
C SER A 130 -17.10 2.95 7.52
N LEU A 131 -17.46 1.67 7.46
CA LEU A 131 -18.71 1.16 6.91
C LEU A 131 -19.33 0.19 7.92
N GLY A 132 -20.47 0.58 8.49
CA GLY A 132 -21.03 -0.10 9.66
C GLY A 132 -20.04 -0.06 10.83
N GLU A 133 -19.76 -1.22 11.44
CA GLU A 133 -18.78 -1.35 12.53
C GLU A 133 -17.35 -1.60 12.02
N THR A 134 -17.15 -1.78 10.71
CA THR A 134 -15.83 -2.05 10.13
C THR A 134 -15.14 -0.75 9.75
N THR A 135 -13.91 -0.54 10.25
CA THR A 135 -13.05 0.58 9.83
C THR A 135 -11.97 0.07 8.88
N TYR A 136 -11.87 0.63 7.68
CA TYR A 136 -10.87 0.34 6.65
C TYR A 136 -9.77 1.40 6.66
N ASP A 137 -8.58 1.09 6.10
CA ASP A 137 -7.47 2.05 6.09
C ASP A 137 -7.75 3.23 5.18
N ILE A 138 -8.34 2.97 4.01
CA ILE A 138 -8.55 3.97 2.97
C ILE A 138 -9.88 3.69 2.26
N ARG A 139 -10.62 4.73 1.92
CA ARG A 139 -11.74 4.69 0.98
C ARG A 139 -11.50 5.68 -0.13
N PHE A 140 -11.52 5.20 -1.37
CA PHE A 140 -11.55 6.03 -2.57
C PHE A 140 -12.99 6.21 -3.02
N LYS A 141 -13.36 7.44 -3.41
CA LYS A 141 -14.58 7.74 -4.15
C LYS A 141 -14.24 7.85 -5.63
N ILE A 142 -14.83 6.98 -6.45
CA ILE A 142 -14.61 6.91 -7.89
C ILE A 142 -15.97 7.10 -8.57
N GLY A 143 -16.19 8.29 -9.14
CA GLY A 143 -17.50 8.69 -9.62
C GLY A 143 -18.57 8.63 -8.51
N THR A 144 -19.56 7.75 -8.69
CA THR A 144 -20.65 7.52 -7.71
C THR A 144 -20.45 6.26 -6.87
N ARG A 145 -19.27 5.62 -6.94
CA ARG A 145 -18.97 4.35 -6.27
C ARG A 145 -17.81 4.52 -5.29
N TYR A 146 -17.63 3.55 -4.41
CA TYR A 146 -16.54 3.54 -3.43
C TYR A 146 -15.67 2.29 -3.53
N LEU A 147 -14.38 2.46 -3.29
CA LEU A 147 -13.41 1.37 -3.17
C LEU A 147 -12.72 1.48 -1.81
N TYR A 148 -12.90 0.48 -0.97
CA TYR A 148 -12.21 0.39 0.32
C TYR A 148 -10.93 -0.40 0.20
N LEU A 149 -9.92 -0.02 0.96
CA LEU A 149 -8.64 -0.70 1.08
C LEU A 149 -8.43 -1.16 2.52
N ASP A 150 -8.20 -2.46 2.71
CA ASP A 150 -7.77 -3.05 3.97
C ASP A 150 -6.28 -3.42 3.88
N LEU A 151 -5.44 -2.70 4.61
CA LEU A 151 -4.00 -2.96 4.71
C LEU A 151 -3.76 -3.85 5.93
N TYR A 152 -3.54 -5.14 5.70
CA TYR A 152 -3.40 -6.13 6.78
C TYR A 152 -1.99 -6.73 6.82
N HIS A 153 -1.60 -7.18 8.00
CA HIS A 153 -0.31 -7.80 8.27
C HIS A 153 -0.37 -8.66 9.54
N SER A 154 0.73 -9.32 9.88
CA SER A 154 0.89 -10.23 11.03
C SER A 154 0.45 -9.65 12.38
N HIS A 155 0.47 -8.33 12.55
CA HIS A 155 0.03 -7.62 13.76
C HIS A 155 -1.30 -6.88 13.60
N LYS A 156 -1.92 -6.93 12.42
CA LYS A 156 -3.22 -6.35 12.10
C LYS A 156 -3.95 -7.29 11.12
N PRO A 157 -4.75 -8.25 11.60
CA PRO A 157 -5.35 -9.27 10.75
C PRO A 157 -6.35 -8.68 9.74
N ALA A 158 -6.55 -9.39 8.64
CA ALA A 158 -7.53 -9.03 7.62
C ALA A 158 -8.94 -8.96 8.21
N LYS A 159 -9.73 -8.01 7.72
CA LYS A 159 -11.09 -7.77 8.20
C LYS A 159 -12.08 -8.77 7.63
N THR A 160 -13.09 -9.10 8.41
CA THR A 160 -14.28 -9.78 7.90
C THR A 160 -15.05 -8.79 7.03
N ILE A 161 -15.37 -9.18 5.81
CA ILE A 161 -16.15 -8.37 4.87
C ILE A 161 -17.62 -8.77 4.97
N TYR A 162 -18.50 -7.78 5.05
CA TYR A 162 -19.95 -7.92 5.11
C TYR A 162 -20.55 -7.48 3.76
N PRO A 163 -20.76 -8.40 2.81
CA PRO A 163 -21.12 -8.05 1.43
C PRO A 163 -22.38 -7.19 1.35
N GLU A 164 -23.37 -7.43 2.20
CA GLU A 164 -24.64 -6.71 2.24
C GLU A 164 -24.47 -5.20 2.45
N LEU A 165 -23.49 -4.78 3.27
CA LEU A 165 -23.18 -3.36 3.49
C LEU A 165 -22.55 -2.75 2.23
N HIS A 166 -21.65 -3.48 1.59
CA HIS A 166 -20.97 -3.04 0.38
C HIS A 166 -21.91 -2.99 -0.84
N PHE A 167 -22.84 -3.95 -0.96
CA PHE A 167 -23.88 -3.93 -1.99
C PHE A 167 -24.78 -2.70 -1.85
N ALA A 168 -25.22 -2.38 -0.64
CA ALA A 168 -26.05 -1.20 -0.38
C ALA A 168 -25.34 0.11 -0.74
N GLU A 169 -24.02 0.18 -0.48
CA GLU A 169 -23.20 1.36 -0.78
C GLU A 169 -22.65 1.38 -2.22
N LYS A 170 -22.87 0.32 -3.00
CA LYS A 170 -22.24 0.10 -4.32
C LYS A 170 -20.71 0.23 -4.24
N SER A 171 -20.13 -0.44 -3.25
CA SER A 171 -18.70 -0.39 -2.96
C SER A 171 -18.02 -1.76 -3.05
N GLY A 172 -16.70 -1.77 -3.19
CA GLY A 172 -15.88 -2.98 -3.18
C GLY A 172 -14.70 -2.86 -2.20
N VAL A 173 -14.04 -3.97 -1.88
CA VAL A 173 -12.92 -3.99 -0.93
C VAL A 173 -11.68 -4.67 -1.52
N VAL A 174 -10.54 -4.01 -1.44
CA VAL A 174 -9.24 -4.62 -1.78
C VAL A 174 -8.49 -4.87 -0.49
N GLY A 175 -8.11 -6.12 -0.25
CA GLY A 175 -7.20 -6.48 0.84
C GLY A 175 -5.76 -6.56 0.36
N ILE A 176 -4.85 -5.82 0.98
CA ILE A 176 -3.41 -5.92 0.71
C ILE A 176 -2.70 -6.50 1.93
N ASN A 177 -2.03 -7.63 1.74
CA ASN A 177 -1.11 -8.16 2.74
C ASN A 177 0.24 -7.43 2.67
N CYS A 178 0.54 -6.64 3.68
CA CYS A 178 1.77 -5.84 3.75
C CYS A 178 3.00 -6.64 4.21
N ASP A 179 2.88 -7.87 4.72
CA ASP A 179 4.03 -8.69 5.10
C ASP A 179 4.82 -9.20 3.87
N TYR A 180 4.14 -9.46 2.75
CA TYR A 180 4.73 -10.09 1.56
C TYR A 180 5.30 -9.10 0.53
N PHE A 181 5.17 -7.80 0.77
CA PHE A 181 5.61 -6.78 -0.18
C PHE A 181 7.15 -6.73 -0.35
N TYR A 182 7.90 -7.32 0.58
CA TYR A 182 9.36 -7.38 0.54
C TYR A 182 9.95 -8.34 -0.50
N LEU A 183 9.15 -9.27 -1.04
CA LEU A 183 9.64 -10.33 -1.94
C LEU A 183 9.60 -9.96 -3.43
N TRP A 184 9.13 -8.76 -3.80
CA TRP A 184 9.04 -8.36 -5.22
C TRP A 184 10.24 -7.54 -5.72
N MET A 185 11.18 -7.17 -4.84
CA MET A 185 12.42 -6.48 -5.24
C MET A 185 13.60 -7.43 -5.50
N ASP A 186 13.45 -8.72 -5.20
CA ASP A 186 14.35 -9.80 -5.64
C ASP A 186 13.51 -10.79 -6.47
N GLU A 187 14.02 -11.21 -7.61
CA GLU A 187 13.32 -12.08 -8.56
C GLU A 187 12.83 -13.39 -7.92
N HIS A 188 11.61 -13.82 -8.31
CA HIS A 188 10.96 -15.12 -8.04
C HIS A 188 10.31 -15.35 -6.66
N ASP A 189 9.04 -14.96 -6.46
CA ASP A 189 8.02 -15.88 -5.88
C ASP A 189 6.55 -15.37 -5.98
N ASP A 190 5.63 -16.32 -5.93
CA ASP A 190 4.20 -16.32 -6.26
C ASP A 190 3.30 -15.73 -5.15
N ALA A 191 3.47 -14.44 -4.81
CA ALA A 191 2.66 -13.78 -3.77
C ALA A 191 1.18 -13.63 -4.18
N LYS A 192 0.29 -14.45 -3.61
CA LYS A 192 -1.17 -14.37 -3.80
C LYS A 192 -1.74 -13.12 -3.14
N GLN A 193 -1.95 -12.04 -3.90
CA GLN A 193 -2.80 -10.93 -3.47
C GLN A 193 -4.28 -11.36 -3.57
N LYS A 194 -5.06 -11.15 -2.51
CA LYS A 194 -6.49 -11.48 -2.49
C LYS A 194 -7.30 -10.21 -2.69
N VAL A 195 -7.85 -10.03 -3.89
CA VAL A 195 -8.82 -8.97 -4.18
C VAL A 195 -10.22 -9.56 -4.00
N PHE A 196 -11.04 -8.96 -3.12
CA PHE A 196 -12.40 -9.41 -2.85
C PHE A 196 -13.40 -8.45 -3.51
N TRP A 197 -13.98 -8.86 -4.64
CA TRP A 197 -15.03 -8.08 -5.29
C TRP A 197 -16.29 -8.94 -5.37
N ASP A 198 -17.37 -8.52 -4.70
CA ASP A 198 -18.64 -9.25 -4.76
C ASP A 198 -19.60 -8.53 -5.72
N GLY A 199 -19.44 -8.89 -6.99
CA GLY A 199 -20.29 -8.52 -8.12
C GLY A 199 -20.10 -9.50 -9.30
N GLY A 200 -19.60 -10.70 -9.00
CA GLY A 200 -19.10 -11.65 -9.99
C GLY A 200 -17.64 -11.36 -10.36
N VAL A 201 -16.80 -12.39 -10.20
CA VAL A 201 -15.35 -12.47 -10.49
C VAL A 201 -14.42 -12.09 -9.33
N CYS A 202 -13.82 -13.15 -8.76
CA CYS A 202 -12.72 -13.12 -7.80
C CYS A 202 -11.41 -12.95 -8.59
N ILE A 203 -10.78 -11.77 -8.52
CA ILE A 203 -9.47 -11.56 -9.15
C ILE A 203 -8.39 -12.08 -8.21
N ILE A 204 -8.01 -13.35 -8.38
CA ILE A 204 -6.74 -13.85 -7.87
C ILE A 204 -5.70 -13.49 -8.94
N VAL A 205 -4.96 -12.39 -8.73
CA VAL A 205 -3.78 -12.11 -9.55
C VAL A 205 -2.72 -13.12 -9.14
N LYS A 206 -2.68 -14.22 -9.88
CA LYS A 206 -1.59 -15.20 -9.85
C LYS A 206 -0.78 -14.94 -11.11
N LYS A 207 0.43 -14.40 -10.97
CA LYS A 207 1.32 -14.26 -12.12
C LYS A 207 1.82 -15.67 -12.47
N ARG A 208 1.75 -16.05 -13.75
CA ARG A 208 2.41 -17.26 -14.23
C ARG A 208 3.91 -17.05 -14.33
#